data_AF-A0AAF0XT79-F1
#
_entry.id   AF-A0AAF0XT79-F1
#
_cell.length_a   1.000
_cell.length_b   1.000
_cell.length_c   1.000
_cell.angle_alpha   90.00
_cell.angle_beta   90.00
_cell.angle_gamma   90.00
#
_symmetry.space_group_name_H-M   'P 1'
#
loop_
_entity.id
_entity.type
_entity.pdbx_description
1 polymer ?
#
loop_
_entity_poly.entity_id
_entity_poly.type
_entity_poly.pdbx_seq_one_letter_code
_entity_poly.pdbx_strand_id
1 'polypeptide(L)'
;MAAFTFTNFVTLLVLTATLLAVAESNRNLPNYNQKSRQIIVGGDQKWRFGFNYTNWAIKQGPFYVNDTLVFKYDPPSNGTFPHNVYLLRNYQSFLNCDLKKAKKVADVTQGGGKGFKYVMKKQKPFYFACGVGNGLHCKVGLMKFSVIPLARC
;
A
#
# COMPACT_ATOMS: atom_id res chain seq x y z
N MET A 1 -56.94 15.21 10.81
CA MET A 1 -55.89 16.24 10.93
C MET A 1 -54.57 15.53 11.22
N ALA A 2 -53.77 15.25 10.19
CA ALA A 2 -52.45 14.65 10.37
C ALA A 2 -51.46 15.78 10.65
N ALA A 3 -51.00 15.87 11.90
CA ALA A 3 -49.97 16.80 12.32
C ALA A 3 -48.61 16.32 11.80
N PHE A 4 -48.19 16.84 10.65
CA PHE A 4 -46.80 16.70 10.20
C PHE A 4 -45.94 17.59 11.07
N THR A 5 -45.28 17.00 12.07
CA THR A 5 -44.35 17.71 12.94
C THR A 5 -43.14 18.17 12.12
N PHE A 6 -42.84 19.47 12.20
CA PHE A 6 -41.77 20.15 11.47
C PHE A 6 -40.38 19.46 11.57
N THR A 7 -40.16 18.64 12.60
CA THR A 7 -38.94 17.88 12.85
C THR A 7 -38.63 16.83 11.79
N ASN A 8 -39.62 16.24 11.13
CA ASN A 8 -39.40 15.17 10.14
C ASN A 8 -38.92 15.70 8.76
N PHE A 9 -39.20 16.97 8.44
CA PHE A 9 -38.69 17.59 7.21
C PHE A 9 -37.22 18.02 7.36
N VAL A 10 -36.84 18.48 8.55
CA VAL A 10 -35.48 18.94 8.83
C VAL A 10 -34.49 17.77 8.86
N THR A 11 -34.87 16.62 9.43
CA THR A 11 -34.00 15.43 9.45
C THR A 11 -33.75 14.85 8.06
N LEU A 12 -34.74 14.86 7.17
CA LEU A 12 -34.58 14.40 5.79
C LEU A 12 -33.65 15.32 4.98
N LEU A 13 -33.74 16.64 5.17
CA LEU A 13 -32.85 17.62 4.55
C LEU A 13 -31.39 17.51 5.04
N VAL A 14 -31.15 17.21 6.31
CA VAL A 14 -29.80 17.03 6.85
C VAL A 14 -29.16 15.72 6.35
N LEU A 15 -29.94 14.65 6.18
CA LEU A 15 -29.45 13.39 5.60
C LEU A 15 -29.10 13.51 4.12
N THR A 16 -29.87 14.26 3.33
CA THR A 16 -29.52 14.48 1.92
C THR A 16 -28.34 15.45 1.76
N ALA A 17 -28.26 16.49 2.60
CA ALA A 17 -27.11 17.39 2.61
C ALA A 17 -25.82 16.69 3.04
N THR A 18 -25.87 15.75 3.98
CA THR A 18 -24.71 14.93 4.35
C THR A 18 -24.32 13.93 3.27
N LEU A 19 -25.28 13.34 2.54
CA LEU A 19 -25.02 12.51 1.35
C LEU A 19 -24.38 13.30 0.19
N LEU A 20 -24.82 14.53 -0.04
CA LEU A 20 -24.21 15.44 -1.02
C LEU A 20 -22.80 15.88 -0.57
N ALA A 21 -22.62 16.19 0.71
CA ALA A 21 -21.31 16.58 1.24
C ALA A 21 -20.26 15.44 1.22
N VAL A 22 -20.66 14.17 1.38
CA VAL A 22 -19.72 13.04 1.18
C VAL A 22 -19.39 12.79 -0.30
N ALA A 23 -20.27 13.16 -1.24
CA ALA A 23 -19.97 13.11 -2.66
C ALA A 23 -18.97 14.20 -3.10
N GLU A 24 -18.87 15.29 -2.33
CA GLU A 24 -17.94 16.41 -2.52
C GLU A 24 -16.63 16.25 -1.74
N SER A 25 -16.30 15.04 -1.27
CA SER A 25 -14.98 14.72 -0.74
C SER A 25 -13.89 14.97 -1.80
N ASN A 26 -13.37 16.19 -1.79
CA ASN A 26 -12.06 16.63 -2.23
C ASN A 26 -11.51 15.84 -3.42
N ARG A 27 -12.08 16.05 -4.61
CA ARG A 27 -11.43 15.64 -5.86
C ARG A 27 -10.22 16.56 -6.08
N ASN A 28 -9.13 16.31 -5.37
CA ASN A 28 -7.79 16.55 -5.91
C ASN A 28 -7.67 15.63 -7.13
N LEU A 29 -8.20 16.09 -8.26
CA LEU A 29 -8.01 15.41 -9.54
C LEU A 29 -6.49 15.26 -9.72
N PRO A 30 -5.99 14.04 -10.02
CA PRO A 30 -4.57 13.85 -10.25
C PRO A 30 -4.12 14.85 -11.32
N ASN A 31 -3.21 15.74 -10.94
CA ASN A 31 -2.63 16.68 -11.88
C ASN A 31 -1.95 15.89 -13.01
N TYR A 32 -2.40 16.11 -14.24
CA TYR A 32 -1.93 15.43 -15.46
C TYR A 32 -0.40 15.52 -15.66
N ASN A 33 0.24 16.55 -15.10
CA ASN A 33 1.69 16.74 -15.12
C ASN A 33 2.43 16.05 -13.96
N GLN A 34 1.77 15.20 -13.17
CA GLN A 34 2.44 14.49 -12.10
C GLN A 34 3.46 13.50 -12.68
N LYS A 35 4.74 13.87 -12.54
CA LYS A 35 5.87 12.98 -12.80
C LYS A 35 5.75 11.71 -11.97
N SER A 36 6.20 10.58 -12.51
CA SER A 36 6.30 9.32 -11.77
C SER A 36 7.09 9.53 -10.46
N ARG A 37 6.51 9.07 -9.35
CA ARG A 37 7.10 9.26 -8.03
C ARG A 37 8.04 8.12 -7.67
N GLN A 38 9.11 8.42 -6.95
CA GLN A 38 9.86 7.41 -6.20
C GLN A 38 9.38 7.43 -4.75
N ILE A 39 8.85 6.30 -4.28
CA ILE A 39 8.19 6.17 -2.98
C ILE A 39 9.00 5.18 -2.15
N ILE A 40 9.59 5.65 -1.06
CA ILE A 40 10.29 4.77 -0.12
C ILE A 40 9.25 3.96 0.65
N VAL A 41 9.33 2.63 0.53
CA VAL A 41 8.41 1.73 1.23
C VAL A 41 8.63 1.85 2.74
N GLY A 42 7.57 2.20 3.46
CA GLY A 42 7.61 2.47 4.90
C GLY A 42 8.11 3.87 5.30
N GLY A 43 8.44 4.75 4.34
CA GLY A 43 8.99 6.08 4.63
C GLY A 43 10.26 5.98 5.48
N ASP A 44 10.31 6.73 6.58
CA ASP A 44 11.45 6.74 7.51
C ASP A 44 11.67 5.38 8.20
N GLN A 45 10.62 4.58 8.33
CA GLN A 45 10.68 3.24 8.92
C GLN A 45 11.28 2.21 7.96
N LYS A 46 11.36 2.54 6.66
CA LYS A 46 11.93 1.70 5.60
C LYS A 46 11.28 0.30 5.57
N TRP A 47 11.97 -0.69 5.01
CA TRP A 47 11.53 -2.09 4.95
C TRP A 47 12.10 -2.90 6.12
N ARG A 48 11.43 -2.87 7.27
CA ARG A 48 11.78 -3.58 8.51
C ARG A 48 10.66 -4.45 9.10
N PHE A 49 11.04 -5.33 10.01
CA PHE A 49 10.16 -6.16 10.83
C PHE A 49 9.30 -5.34 11.80
N GLY A 50 8.05 -5.75 12.00
CA GLY A 50 7.13 -5.21 13.01
C GLY A 50 6.52 -3.84 12.67
N PHE A 51 6.59 -3.41 11.41
CA PHE A 51 5.98 -2.15 10.96
C PHE A 51 4.65 -2.39 10.24
N ASN A 52 3.65 -1.53 10.50
CA ASN A 52 2.32 -1.66 9.90
C ASN A 52 2.28 -1.04 8.49
N TYR A 53 2.64 -1.83 7.48
CA TYR A 53 2.63 -1.36 6.10
C TYR A 53 1.23 -1.17 5.51
N THR A 54 0.20 -1.82 6.06
CA THR A 54 -1.18 -1.58 5.64
C THR A 54 -1.57 -0.14 5.92
N ASN A 55 -1.34 0.33 7.15
CA ASN A 55 -1.61 1.71 7.54
C ASN A 55 -0.75 2.70 6.73
N TRP A 56 0.53 2.39 6.55
CA TRP A 56 1.42 3.21 5.72
C TRP A 56 0.93 3.31 4.27
N ALA A 57 0.55 2.20 3.62
CA ALA A 57 0.10 2.21 2.24
C ALA A 57 -1.18 3.03 2.05
N ILE A 58 -2.12 2.94 3.00
CA ILE A 58 -3.36 3.74 2.99
C ILE A 58 -3.02 5.23 3.07
N LYS A 59 -2.13 5.64 3.97
CA LYS A 59 -1.73 7.05 4.15
C LYS A 59 -0.84 7.59 3.03
N GLN A 60 -0.02 6.73 2.42
CA GLN A 60 0.90 7.10 1.35
C GLN A 60 0.20 7.22 -0.01
N GLY A 61 -0.94 6.56 -0.18
CA GLY A 61 -1.73 6.63 -1.41
C GLY A 61 -2.21 8.06 -1.73
N PRO A 62 -2.74 8.28 -2.94
CA PRO A 62 -2.89 7.30 -4.01
C PRO A 62 -1.56 6.92 -4.69
N PHE A 63 -1.48 5.69 -5.19
CA PHE A 63 -0.39 5.22 -6.05
C PHE A 63 -0.82 5.29 -7.50
N TYR A 64 0.13 5.57 -8.40
CA TYR A 64 -0.14 5.63 -9.83
C TYR A 64 0.70 4.64 -10.64
N VAL A 65 0.22 4.29 -11.82
CA VAL A 65 1.01 3.53 -12.80
C VAL A 65 2.29 4.31 -13.09
N ASN A 66 3.39 3.57 -13.20
CA ASN A 66 4.77 4.04 -13.34
C ASN A 66 5.39 4.69 -12.09
N ASP A 67 4.68 4.75 -10.95
CA ASP A 67 5.36 5.01 -9.69
C ASP A 67 6.35 3.88 -9.37
N THR A 68 7.45 4.25 -8.71
CA THR A 68 8.54 3.37 -8.33
C THR A 68 8.54 3.20 -6.83
N LEU A 69 8.37 1.97 -6.36
CA LEU A 69 8.58 1.60 -4.96
C LEU A 69 10.06 1.36 -4.72
N VAL A 70 10.62 2.02 -3.70
CA VAL A 70 12.02 1.89 -3.30
C VAL A 70 12.08 1.16 -1.97
N PHE A 71 12.53 -0.08 -2.00
CA PHE A 71 12.72 -0.92 -0.81
C PHE A 71 14.14 -0.69 -0.27
N LYS A 72 14.22 -0.18 0.95
CA LYS A 72 15.49 0.04 1.66
C LYS A 72 15.54 -0.85 2.89
N TYR A 73 16.59 -1.65 3.01
CA TYR A 73 16.83 -2.55 4.14
C TYR A 73 18.32 -2.88 4.20
N ASP A 74 18.81 -3.20 5.39
CA ASP A 74 20.24 -3.41 5.60
C ASP A 74 20.68 -4.74 4.96
N PRO A 75 21.76 -4.74 4.16
CA PRO A 75 22.39 -5.97 3.69
C PRO A 75 22.87 -6.84 4.87
N PRO A 76 22.97 -8.17 4.69
CA PRO A 76 23.45 -9.05 5.75
C PRO A 76 24.87 -8.67 6.20
N SER A 77 25.00 -8.47 7.50
CA SER A 77 26.24 -8.25 8.25
C SER A 77 26.05 -8.77 9.69
N ASN A 78 27.14 -8.77 10.48
CA ASN A 78 27.06 -9.16 11.88
C ASN A 78 26.07 -8.25 12.64
N GLY A 79 24.97 -8.84 13.12
CA GLY A 79 23.95 -8.13 13.90
C GLY A 79 22.75 -7.59 13.10
N THR A 80 22.73 -7.73 11.76
CA THR A 80 21.56 -7.36 10.96
C THR A 80 20.68 -8.56 10.63
N PHE A 81 19.37 -8.38 10.59
CA PHE A 81 18.43 -9.39 10.11
C PHE A 81 18.22 -9.25 8.60
N PRO A 82 18.43 -10.32 7.81
CA PRO A 82 18.24 -10.24 6.38
C PRO A 82 16.77 -9.97 6.03
N HIS A 83 16.55 -9.19 4.98
CA HIS A 83 15.23 -8.95 4.39
C HIS A 83 15.30 -9.14 2.89
N ASN A 84 14.21 -9.59 2.27
CA ASN A 84 14.12 -9.68 0.81
C ASN A 84 12.72 -9.22 0.38
N VAL A 85 12.47 -9.18 -0.92
CA VAL A 85 11.18 -8.76 -1.45
C VAL A 85 10.66 -9.81 -2.42
N TYR A 86 9.47 -10.32 -2.11
CA TYR A 86 8.69 -11.19 -2.96
C TYR A 86 7.46 -10.47 -3.48
N LEU A 87 7.11 -10.75 -4.73
CA LEU A 87 5.82 -10.42 -5.33
C LEU A 87 4.95 -11.68 -5.35
N LEU A 88 3.86 -11.66 -4.61
CA LEU A 88 2.92 -12.77 -4.49
C LEU A 88 1.90 -12.74 -5.62
N ARG A 89 1.47 -13.94 -6.04
CA ARG A 89 0.69 -14.13 -7.27
C ARG A 89 -0.74 -13.57 -7.16
N ASN A 90 -1.35 -13.69 -5.99
CA ASN A 90 -2.74 -13.33 -5.76
C ASN A 90 -3.00 -13.03 -4.26
N TYR A 91 -4.23 -12.60 -3.98
CA TYR A 91 -4.68 -12.21 -2.63
C TYR A 91 -4.61 -13.36 -1.62
N GLN A 92 -4.96 -14.59 -2.02
CA GLN A 92 -4.93 -15.75 -1.12
C GLN A 92 -3.49 -16.06 -0.66
N SER A 93 -2.53 -16.06 -1.59
CA SER A 93 -1.12 -16.22 -1.24
C SER A 93 -0.65 -15.09 -0.31
N PHE A 94 -1.10 -13.85 -0.54
CA PHE A 94 -0.78 -12.70 0.31
C PHE A 94 -1.31 -12.81 1.74
N LEU A 95 -2.57 -13.26 1.92
CA LEU A 95 -3.14 -13.47 3.24
C LEU A 95 -2.35 -14.54 4.01
N ASN A 96 -2.05 -15.66 3.34
CA ASN A 96 -1.41 -16.82 3.96
C ASN A 96 0.12 -16.74 4.01
N CYS A 97 0.74 -15.72 3.43
CA CYS A 97 2.19 -15.65 3.22
C CYS A 97 2.73 -16.89 2.48
N ASP A 98 1.97 -17.42 1.51
CA ASP A 98 2.39 -18.55 0.69
C ASP A 98 3.37 -18.10 -0.41
N LEU A 99 4.62 -18.51 -0.26
CA LEU A 99 5.73 -18.11 -1.13
C LEU A 99 6.02 -19.14 -2.24
N LYS A 100 5.35 -20.30 -2.27
CA LYS A 100 5.68 -21.42 -3.19
C LYS A 100 5.72 -21.02 -4.66
N LYS A 101 4.85 -20.10 -5.07
CA LYS A 101 4.76 -19.55 -6.44
C LYS A 101 5.02 -18.05 -6.49
N ALA A 102 5.58 -17.47 -5.43
CA ALA A 102 5.89 -16.06 -5.37
C ALA A 102 7.21 -15.78 -6.12
N LYS A 103 7.27 -14.63 -6.79
CA LYS A 103 8.49 -14.21 -7.49
C LYS A 103 9.37 -13.43 -6.52
N LYS A 104 10.58 -13.90 -6.24
CA LYS A 104 11.59 -13.06 -5.57
C LYS A 104 12.00 -11.95 -6.53
N VAL A 105 11.72 -10.70 -6.16
CA VAL A 105 12.05 -9.52 -6.97
C VAL A 105 13.29 -8.80 -6.46
N ALA A 106 13.63 -8.98 -5.17
CA ALA A 106 14.88 -8.51 -4.59
C ALA A 106 15.45 -9.55 -3.61
N ASP A 107 16.77 -9.73 -3.63
CA ASP A 107 17.52 -10.54 -2.68
C ASP A 107 17.89 -9.75 -1.41
N VAL A 108 18.67 -10.39 -0.53
CA VAL A 108 19.02 -9.82 0.77
C VAL A 108 20.02 -8.66 0.71
N THR A 109 20.79 -8.53 -0.36
CA THR A 109 21.82 -7.50 -0.53
C THR A 109 21.28 -6.25 -1.23
N GLN A 110 20.24 -6.40 -2.05
CA GLN A 110 19.73 -5.34 -2.93
C GLN A 110 19.01 -4.19 -2.21
N GLY A 111 18.72 -4.31 -0.91
CA GLY A 111 18.13 -3.24 -0.12
C GLY A 111 19.10 -2.14 0.32
N GLY A 112 20.41 -2.39 0.22
CA GLY A 112 21.45 -1.46 0.64
C GLY A 112 21.58 -0.21 -0.25
N GLY A 113 22.29 0.81 0.26
CA GLY A 113 22.62 2.02 -0.49
C GLY A 113 21.39 2.77 -1.04
N LYS A 114 21.24 2.76 -2.37
CA LYS A 114 20.11 3.40 -3.07
C LYS A 114 18.79 2.61 -2.92
N GLY A 115 18.84 1.36 -2.48
CA GLY A 115 17.71 0.46 -2.32
C GLY A 115 17.25 -0.19 -3.63
N PHE A 116 16.45 -1.25 -3.50
CA PHE A 116 15.86 -1.96 -4.62
C PHE A 116 14.65 -1.18 -5.17
N LYS A 117 14.59 -1.01 -6.49
CA LYS A 117 13.52 -0.26 -7.15
C LYS A 117 12.57 -1.18 -7.91
N TYR A 118 11.28 -1.05 -7.66
CA TYR A 118 10.23 -1.76 -8.36
C TYR A 118 9.24 -0.80 -9.00
N VAL A 119 9.14 -0.81 -10.34
CA VAL A 119 8.21 0.04 -11.09
C VAL A 119 6.87 -0.66 -11.28
N MET A 120 5.79 -0.01 -10.84
CA MET A 120 4.43 -0.54 -10.99
C MET A 120 3.86 -0.20 -12.38
N LYS A 121 4.13 -1.07 -13.37
CA LYS A 121 3.79 -0.82 -14.78
C LYS A 121 2.35 -1.16 -15.20
N LYS A 122 1.51 -1.69 -14.30
CA LYS A 122 0.18 -2.21 -14.65
C LYS A 122 -0.84 -1.75 -13.63
N GLN A 123 -2.05 -1.41 -14.06
CA GLN A 123 -3.19 -1.13 -13.19
C GLN A 123 -3.80 -2.45 -12.70
N LYS A 124 -3.17 -3.04 -11.68
CA LYS A 124 -3.62 -4.27 -11.03
C LYS A 124 -3.13 -4.32 -9.58
N PRO A 125 -3.69 -5.18 -8.72
CA PRO A 125 -3.12 -5.43 -7.41
C PRO A 125 -1.67 -5.96 -7.48
N PHE A 126 -0.79 -5.37 -6.69
CA PHE A 126 0.52 -5.91 -6.35
C PHE A 126 0.52 -6.30 -4.88
N TYR A 127 1.07 -7.48 -4.59
CA TYR A 127 1.15 -8.04 -3.25
C TYR A 127 2.61 -8.26 -2.90
N PHE A 128 3.19 -7.38 -2.09
CA PHE A 128 4.59 -7.47 -1.68
C PHE A 128 4.70 -8.10 -0.29
N ALA A 129 5.72 -8.93 -0.09
CA ALA A 129 6.06 -9.44 1.24
C ALA A 129 7.55 -9.79 1.39
N CYS A 130 8.00 -9.92 2.64
CA CYS A 130 9.32 -10.46 2.96
C CYS A 130 9.22 -11.98 3.13
N GLY A 131 10.05 -12.71 2.39
CA GLY A 131 10.07 -14.17 2.38
C GLY A 131 11.01 -14.82 3.38
N VAL A 132 11.75 -14.03 4.17
CA VAL A 132 12.72 -14.53 5.15
C VAL A 132 12.03 -15.34 6.25
N GLY A 133 12.70 -16.41 6.70
CA GLY A 133 12.19 -17.33 7.70
C GLY A 133 10.98 -18.14 7.21
N ASN A 134 10.97 -18.56 5.94
CA ASN A 134 9.85 -19.28 5.32
C ASN A 134 8.50 -18.55 5.49
N GLY A 135 8.51 -17.22 5.31
CA GLY A 135 7.32 -16.38 5.47
C GLY A 135 7.05 -15.88 6.90
N LEU A 136 7.91 -16.19 7.88
CA LEU A 136 7.79 -15.65 9.25
C LEU A 136 7.80 -14.12 9.27
N HIS A 137 8.66 -13.47 8.47
CA HIS A 137 8.69 -12.01 8.38
C HIS A 137 7.41 -11.43 7.78
N CYS A 138 6.77 -12.14 6.83
CA CYS A 138 5.48 -11.77 6.27
C CYS A 138 4.34 -11.93 7.29
N LYS A 139 4.28 -13.06 8.01
CA LYS A 139 3.16 -13.43 8.89
C LYS A 139 3.23 -12.75 10.25
N VAL A 140 4.38 -12.85 10.91
CA VAL A 140 4.61 -12.34 12.26
C VAL A 140 5.21 -10.94 12.22
N GLY A 141 6.19 -10.73 11.33
CA GLY A 141 6.86 -9.45 11.17
C GLY A 141 6.04 -8.38 10.46
N LEU A 142 4.81 -8.70 10.03
CA LEU A 142 3.92 -7.80 9.28
C LEU A 142 4.57 -7.20 8.03
N MET A 143 5.66 -7.79 7.52
CA MET A 143 6.41 -7.28 6.37
C MET A 143 5.69 -7.67 5.08
N LYS A 144 4.50 -7.11 4.88
CA LYS A 144 3.66 -7.31 3.71
C LYS A 144 2.71 -6.12 3.50
N PHE A 145 2.43 -5.80 2.25
CA PHE A 145 1.38 -4.83 1.89
C PHE A 145 0.86 -5.09 0.48
N SER A 146 -0.32 -4.53 0.21
CA SER A 146 -0.91 -4.52 -1.12
C SER A 146 -1.16 -3.09 -1.59
N VAL A 147 -1.01 -2.88 -2.89
CA VAL A 147 -1.34 -1.60 -3.56
C VAL A 147 -1.96 -1.86 -4.92
N ILE A 148 -2.88 -0.99 -5.31
CA ILE A 148 -3.48 -0.97 -6.66
C ILE A 148 -3.18 0.42 -7.24
N PRO A 149 -2.19 0.54 -8.14
CA PRO A 149 -1.88 1.80 -8.77
C PRO A 149 -3.00 2.20 -9.75
N LEU A 150 -3.42 3.45 -9.70
CA LEU A 150 -4.42 4.03 -10.59
C LEU A 150 -3.77 4.48 -11.90
N ALA A 151 -4.53 4.51 -13.00
CA ALA A 151 -4.10 5.24 -14.18
C ALA A 151 -3.93 6.73 -13.86
N ARG A 152 -3.01 7.39 -14.56
CA ARG A 152 -2.94 8.86 -14.56
C ARG A 152 -3.97 9.32 -15.60
N CYS A 153 -4.93 10.13 -15.16
CA CYS A 153 -5.91 10.77 -16.04
C CYS A 153 -5.34 12.08 -16.58
#